data_AF-A0A6I5P989-F1
#
_entry.id   AF-A0A6I5P989-F1
#
_cell.length_a   1.000
_cell.length_b   1.000
_cell.length_c   1.000
_cell.angle_alpha   90.00
_cell.angle_beta   90.00
_cell.angle_gamma   90.00
#
_symmetry.space_group_name_H-M   'P 1'
#
loop_
_entity.id
_entity.type
_entity.pdbx_description
1 polymer ?
#
loop_
_entity_poly.entity_id
_entity_poly.type
_entity_poly.pdbx_seq_one_letter_code
_entity_poly.pdbx_strand_id
1 'polypeptide(L)'
;MKEIIPIIVSSISLLISLYIFFATYLRPARIKISIGNSLLVFSSRLGGASDPKLIGISFYLPITFLNWSHRGGEINQVRMVLGRPNNSINYSDMIWANFSQVTGDGNNLKVEIQGVAQPLAVPEKSSVSKMIRFNWSPYMNPKLEVQPGQYELMIFGWTEKVEKEGEPNLYAKTSFLIDEEIHDEYQRCIREDLNTPILIALGDSRLPNVSLTRKGVKKTFGK
;
A
#
# COMPACT_ATOMS: atom_id res chain seq x y z
N MET A 1 50.00 -25.31 26.24
CA MET A 1 49.38 -23.98 25.95
C MET A 1 49.38 -23.62 24.47
N LYS A 2 50.51 -23.73 23.74
CA LYS A 2 50.56 -23.39 22.30
C LYS A 2 49.59 -24.18 21.41
N GLU A 3 49.28 -25.42 21.76
CA GLU A 3 48.36 -26.28 20.98
C GLU A 3 46.87 -26.01 21.25
N ILE A 4 46.53 -25.31 22.33
CA ILE A 4 45.12 -24.99 22.68
C ILE A 4 44.62 -23.78 21.88
N ILE A 5 45.53 -22.87 21.53
CA ILE A 5 45.21 -21.64 20.80
C ILE A 5 44.59 -21.93 19.41
N PRO A 6 45.15 -22.84 18.57
CA PRO A 6 44.54 -23.20 17.29
C PRO A 6 43.13 -23.79 17.41
N ILE A 7 42.88 -24.59 18.46
CA ILE A 7 41.57 -25.19 18.72
C ILE A 7 40.55 -24.09 19.03
N ILE A 8 40.89 -23.17 19.95
CA ILE A 8 40.01 -22.05 20.32
C ILE A 8 39.72 -21.17 19.09
N VAL A 9 40.75 -20.82 18.32
CA VAL A 9 40.59 -19.99 17.11
C VAL A 9 39.71 -20.70 16.08
N SER A 10 39.89 -22.01 15.87
CA SER A 10 39.08 -22.79 14.93
C SER A 10 37.62 -22.89 15.38
N SER A 11 37.37 -23.13 16.67
CA SER A 11 36.01 -23.18 17.23
C SER A 11 35.28 -21.84 17.11
N ILE A 12 35.95 -20.73 17.42
CA ILE A 12 35.37 -19.39 17.26
C ILE A 12 35.10 -19.09 15.77
N SER A 13 36.03 -19.42 14.88
CA SER A 13 35.86 -19.23 13.44
C SER A 13 34.67 -20.03 12.88
N LEU A 14 34.48 -21.26 13.36
CA LEU A 14 33.33 -22.09 13.01
C LEU A 14 32.02 -21.47 13.49
N LEU A 15 31.98 -20.99 14.75
CA LEU A 15 30.79 -20.34 15.31
C LEU A 15 30.42 -19.07 14.54
N ILE A 16 31.41 -18.24 14.19
CA ILE A 16 31.20 -17.02 13.39
C ILE A 16 30.68 -17.41 11.99
N SER A 17 31.26 -18.43 11.37
CA SER A 17 30.82 -18.91 10.04
C SER A 17 29.39 -19.44 10.07
N LEU A 18 29.03 -20.22 11.09
CA LEU A 18 27.66 -20.71 11.29
C LEU A 18 26.67 -19.56 11.52
N TYR A 19 27.07 -18.55 12.31
CA TYR A 19 26.26 -17.36 12.54
C TYR A 19 26.02 -16.58 11.25
N ILE A 20 27.08 -16.34 10.46
CA ILE A 20 26.97 -15.65 9.16
C ILE A 20 26.10 -16.46 8.20
N PHE A 21 26.29 -17.77 8.14
CA PHE A 21 25.49 -18.66 7.29
C PHE A 21 24.00 -18.57 7.66
N PHE A 22 23.68 -18.66 8.95
CA PHE A 22 22.31 -18.52 9.44
C PHE A 22 21.72 -17.14 9.12
N ALA A 23 22.46 -16.07 9.39
CA ALA A 23 22.01 -14.70 9.20
C ALA A 23 21.78 -14.34 7.72
N THR A 24 22.54 -14.96 6.82
CA THR A 24 22.53 -14.66 5.37
C THR A 24 21.56 -15.56 4.61
N TYR A 25 21.58 -16.88 4.86
CA TYR A 25 20.87 -17.85 4.02
C TYR A 25 19.60 -18.41 4.65
N LEU A 26 19.58 -18.59 5.98
CA LEU A 26 18.46 -19.25 6.67
C LEU A 26 17.41 -18.26 7.20
N ARG A 27 17.78 -17.01 7.45
CA ARG A 27 16.85 -16.01 7.98
C ARG A 27 15.78 -15.67 6.93
N PRO A 28 14.48 -15.69 7.28
CA PRO A 28 13.41 -15.35 6.34
C PRO A 28 13.44 -13.86 5.98
N ALA A 29 12.82 -13.54 4.85
CA ALA A 29 12.64 -12.17 4.40
C ALA A 29 11.93 -11.34 5.48
N ARG A 30 12.38 -10.10 5.67
CA ARG A 30 11.75 -9.13 6.60
C ARG A 30 11.18 -7.97 5.82
N ILE A 31 9.98 -8.21 5.29
CA ILE A 31 9.27 -7.23 4.49
C ILE A 31 8.36 -6.37 5.39
N LYS A 32 8.27 -5.08 5.10
CA LYS A 32 7.29 -4.15 5.68
C LYS A 32 6.54 -3.43 4.56
N ILE A 33 5.31 -3.04 4.84
CA ILE A 33 4.49 -2.21 3.94
C ILE A 33 4.56 -0.76 4.39
N SER A 34 4.74 0.14 3.43
CA SER A 34 4.52 1.57 3.58
C SER A 34 3.49 2.02 2.54
N ILE A 35 2.45 2.69 2.99
CA ILE A 35 1.43 3.29 2.12
C ILE A 35 1.88 4.73 1.83
N GLY A 36 1.67 5.22 0.61
CA GLY A 36 1.92 6.62 0.29
C GLY A 36 0.92 7.57 0.96
N ASN A 37 1.10 8.86 0.72
CA ASN A 37 0.34 9.90 1.44
C ASN A 37 -1.00 10.24 0.79
N SER A 38 -1.33 9.63 -0.34
CA SER A 38 -2.54 9.94 -1.08
C SER A 38 -3.12 8.70 -1.76
N LEU A 39 -4.43 8.70 -1.88
CA LEU A 39 -5.23 7.70 -2.57
C LEU A 39 -5.92 8.39 -3.77
N LEU A 40 -5.91 7.77 -4.94
CA LEU A 40 -6.72 8.24 -6.06
C LEU A 40 -8.01 7.41 -6.14
N VAL A 41 -9.14 8.08 -6.28
CA VAL A 41 -10.46 7.46 -6.44
C VAL A 41 -11.05 7.83 -7.79
N PHE A 42 -11.65 6.86 -8.47
CA PHE A 42 -12.26 7.02 -9.78
C PHE A 42 -13.41 6.04 -9.95
N SER A 43 -14.44 6.48 -10.67
CA SER A 43 -15.54 5.61 -11.08
C SER A 43 -15.07 4.67 -12.18
N SER A 44 -15.23 3.36 -11.98
CA SER A 44 -14.98 2.37 -13.02
C SER A 44 -16.18 2.29 -13.98
N ARG A 45 -15.93 2.30 -15.29
CA ARG A 45 -16.96 2.18 -16.32
C ARG A 45 -16.64 1.08 -17.33
N LEU A 46 -17.70 0.47 -17.87
CA LEU A 46 -17.64 -0.58 -18.89
C LEU A 46 -18.63 -0.22 -19.99
N GLY A 47 -18.16 -0.26 -21.23
CA GLY A 47 -18.92 0.14 -22.40
C GLY A 47 -18.04 0.88 -23.41
N GLY A 48 -18.47 0.93 -24.68
CA GLY A 48 -17.85 1.80 -25.67
C GLY A 48 -18.20 3.28 -25.42
N ALA A 49 -17.61 4.18 -26.19
CA ALA A 49 -17.83 5.63 -26.07
C ALA A 49 -19.31 6.08 -26.16
N SER A 50 -20.21 5.19 -26.61
CA SER A 50 -21.61 5.49 -26.88
C SER A 50 -22.57 5.15 -25.72
N ASP A 51 -22.20 4.30 -24.76
CA ASP A 51 -23.03 3.94 -23.59
C ASP A 51 -22.15 3.40 -22.42
N PRO A 52 -21.39 4.28 -21.76
CA PRO A 52 -20.56 3.88 -20.63
C PRO A 52 -21.42 3.62 -19.39
N LYS A 53 -21.49 2.36 -18.95
CA LYS A 53 -22.19 1.99 -17.71
C LYS A 53 -21.23 2.04 -16.54
N LEU A 54 -21.66 2.65 -15.43
CA LEU A 54 -20.93 2.63 -14.17
C LEU A 54 -20.85 1.19 -13.66
N ILE A 55 -19.64 0.63 -13.62
CA ILE A 55 -19.34 -0.73 -13.17
C ILE A 55 -18.51 -0.76 -11.88
N GLY A 56 -18.56 0.31 -11.07
CA GLY A 56 -18.00 0.28 -9.72
C GLY A 56 -17.06 1.44 -9.39
N ILE A 57 -16.24 1.21 -8.37
CA ILE A 57 -15.31 2.21 -7.83
C ILE A 57 -13.94 1.58 -7.83
N SER A 58 -12.95 2.38 -8.20
CA SER A 58 -11.58 1.95 -8.19
C SER A 58 -10.70 2.93 -7.47
N PHE A 59 -9.63 2.36 -6.93
CA PHE A 59 -8.72 3.00 -6.01
C PHE A 59 -7.30 2.74 -6.51
N TYR A 60 -6.50 3.78 -6.70
CA TYR A 60 -5.06 3.62 -6.93
C TYR A 60 -4.33 4.08 -5.69
N LEU A 61 -3.56 3.16 -5.11
CA LEU A 61 -2.79 3.42 -3.90
C LEU A 61 -1.31 3.14 -4.16
N PRO A 62 -0.41 4.12 -3.96
CA PRO A 62 1.01 3.88 -3.99
C PRO A 62 1.41 3.09 -2.73
N ILE A 63 1.97 1.91 -2.93
CA ILE A 63 2.44 1.03 -1.85
C ILE A 63 3.91 0.69 -2.10
N THR A 64 4.71 0.80 -1.06
CA THR A 64 6.13 0.41 -1.06
C THR A 64 6.34 -0.78 -0.14
N PHE A 65 6.96 -1.83 -0.66
CA PHE A 65 7.41 -3.00 0.09
C PHE A 65 8.89 -2.85 0.37
N LEU A 66 9.26 -2.82 1.66
CA LEU A 66 10.62 -2.61 2.13
C LEU A 66 11.18 -3.90 2.70
N ASN A 67 12.25 -4.45 2.13
CA ASN A 67 12.92 -5.62 2.66
C ASN A 67 14.25 -5.25 3.33
N TRP A 68 14.32 -5.43 4.65
CA TRP A 68 15.51 -5.11 5.44
C TRP A 68 16.44 -6.31 5.65
N SER A 69 16.11 -7.46 5.08
CA SER A 69 16.88 -8.69 5.25
C SER A 69 17.84 -8.94 4.07
N HIS A 70 18.78 -9.86 4.30
CA HIS A 70 19.73 -10.39 3.31
C HIS A 70 19.13 -11.49 2.41
N ARG A 71 17.82 -11.73 2.51
CA ARG A 71 17.12 -12.72 1.71
C ARG A 71 16.01 -12.01 0.95
N GLY A 72 15.92 -12.26 -0.35
CA GLY A 72 14.74 -11.86 -1.12
C GLY A 72 13.48 -12.48 -0.54
N GLY A 73 12.36 -11.81 -0.71
CA GLY A 73 11.05 -12.40 -0.41
C GLY A 73 10.07 -12.07 -1.52
N GLU A 74 8.83 -12.51 -1.33
CA GLU A 74 7.77 -12.34 -2.32
C GLU A 74 6.49 -11.89 -1.62
N ILE A 75 5.72 -11.04 -2.30
CA ILE A 75 4.36 -10.67 -1.94
C ILE A 75 3.42 -11.42 -2.87
N ASN A 76 2.64 -12.36 -2.36
CA ASN A 76 1.77 -13.21 -3.17
C ASN A 76 0.43 -12.53 -3.43
N GLN A 77 -0.04 -11.76 -2.46
CA GLN A 77 -1.33 -11.07 -2.53
C GLN A 77 -1.32 -9.82 -1.67
N VAL A 78 -2.06 -8.80 -2.12
CA VAL A 78 -2.41 -7.63 -1.32
C VAL A 78 -3.92 -7.44 -1.36
N ARG A 79 -4.50 -7.15 -0.20
CA ARG A 79 -5.89 -6.74 -0.05
C ARG A 79 -5.97 -5.37 0.59
N MET A 80 -6.91 -4.57 0.11
CA MET A 80 -7.29 -3.29 0.68
C MET A 80 -8.65 -3.43 1.30
N VAL A 81 -8.73 -3.10 2.58
CA VAL A 81 -9.96 -3.10 3.35
C VAL A 81 -10.31 -1.65 3.69
N LEU A 82 -11.50 -1.22 3.30
CA LEU A 82 -11.99 0.14 3.48
C LEU A 82 -13.28 0.10 4.31
N GLY A 83 -13.40 0.97 5.30
CA GLY A 83 -14.64 1.10 6.08
C GLY A 83 -14.73 2.41 6.82
N ARG A 84 -15.83 2.62 7.54
CA ARG A 84 -16.00 3.76 8.43
C ARG A 84 -15.77 3.31 9.87
N PRO A 85 -14.99 4.04 10.69
CA PRO A 85 -14.70 3.62 12.06
C PRO A 85 -15.97 3.53 12.92
N ASN A 86 -16.98 4.35 12.61
CA ASN A 86 -18.26 4.37 13.32
C ASN A 86 -19.26 3.32 12.81
N ASN A 87 -18.92 2.54 11.77
CA ASN A 87 -19.74 1.45 11.25
C ASN A 87 -18.90 0.19 11.10
N SER A 88 -18.84 -0.60 12.17
CA SER A 88 -18.04 -1.83 12.21
C SER A 88 -18.58 -2.97 11.34
N ILE A 89 -19.80 -2.84 10.78
CA ILE A 89 -20.50 -3.93 10.10
C ILE A 89 -20.09 -4.00 8.62
N ASN A 90 -19.77 -2.87 7.98
CA ASN A 90 -19.59 -2.79 6.53
C ASN A 90 -18.17 -2.37 6.16
N TYR A 91 -17.24 -3.32 6.15
CA TYR A 91 -15.93 -3.16 5.53
C TYR A 91 -15.93 -3.78 4.13
N SER A 92 -15.43 -3.02 3.15
CA SER A 92 -15.23 -3.48 1.78
C SER A 92 -13.82 -4.03 1.62
N ASP A 93 -13.72 -5.33 1.34
CA ASP A 93 -12.47 -6.02 1.05
C ASP A 93 -12.22 -6.13 -0.47
N MET A 94 -11.12 -5.55 -0.92
CA MET A 94 -10.74 -5.49 -2.33
C MET A 94 -9.38 -6.15 -2.53
N ILE A 95 -9.32 -7.11 -3.45
CA ILE A 95 -8.07 -7.68 -3.93
C ILE A 95 -7.38 -6.75 -4.94
N TRP A 96 -6.04 -6.75 -4.96
CA TRP A 96 -5.29 -6.04 -5.99
C TRP A 96 -5.66 -6.54 -7.41
N ALA A 97 -5.80 -5.62 -8.37
CA ALA A 97 -6.22 -5.95 -9.73
C ALA A 97 -5.08 -5.81 -10.73
N ASN A 98 -4.39 -4.68 -10.70
CA ASN A 98 -3.26 -4.41 -11.58
C ASN A 98 -2.26 -3.43 -10.95
N PHE A 99 -1.06 -3.43 -11.52
CA PHE A 99 -0.07 -2.40 -11.30
C PHE A 99 -0.24 -1.33 -12.37
N SER A 100 -0.22 -0.08 -11.95
CA SER A 100 -0.37 1.07 -12.83
C SER A 100 0.77 2.06 -12.65
N GLN A 101 0.82 3.04 -13.54
CA GLN A 101 1.66 4.22 -13.43
C GLN A 101 0.77 5.44 -13.69
N VAL A 102 0.90 6.45 -12.84
CA VAL A 102 0.24 7.74 -13.07
C VAL A 102 1.22 8.59 -13.88
N THR A 103 0.79 9.04 -15.04
CA THR A 103 1.52 9.93 -15.94
C THR A 103 0.75 11.25 -16.08
N GLY A 104 1.45 12.34 -16.41
CA GLY A 104 0.85 13.68 -16.52
C GLY A 104 1.01 14.56 -15.28
N ASP A 105 0.52 15.79 -15.38
CA ASP A 105 0.64 16.82 -14.35
C ASP A 105 -0.68 17.62 -14.23
N GLY A 106 -0.97 18.11 -13.03
CA GLY A 106 -2.18 18.87 -12.70
C GLY A 106 -3.47 18.13 -13.08
N ASN A 107 -4.28 18.76 -13.95
CA ASN A 107 -5.59 18.23 -14.35
C ASN A 107 -5.52 17.14 -15.44
N ASN A 108 -4.32 16.81 -15.96
CA ASN A 108 -4.13 15.83 -17.04
C ASN A 108 -3.53 14.50 -16.55
N LEU A 109 -3.89 14.07 -15.35
CA LEU A 109 -3.48 12.77 -14.83
C LEU A 109 -4.06 11.65 -15.69
N LYS A 110 -3.17 10.87 -16.30
CA LYS A 110 -3.48 9.63 -17.00
C LYS A 110 -2.99 8.47 -16.16
N VAL A 111 -3.73 7.37 -16.16
CA VAL A 111 -3.32 6.15 -15.47
C VAL A 111 -3.12 5.05 -16.50
N GLU A 112 -1.87 4.62 -16.63
CA GLU A 112 -1.44 3.59 -17.58
C GLU A 112 -1.26 2.27 -16.84
N ILE A 113 -1.89 1.21 -17.34
CA ILE A 113 -1.75 -0.13 -16.78
C ILE A 113 -0.39 -0.68 -17.18
N GLN A 114 0.44 -1.01 -16.19
CA GLN A 114 1.78 -1.57 -16.40
C GLN A 114 1.76 -3.10 -16.45
N GLY A 115 0.78 -3.73 -15.79
CA GLY A 115 0.61 -5.17 -15.80
C GLY A 115 -0.45 -5.66 -14.82
N VAL A 116 -0.91 -6.89 -14.99
CA VAL A 116 -1.87 -7.53 -14.07
C VAL A 116 -1.20 -7.76 -12.71
N ALA A 117 -1.98 -7.70 -11.63
CA ALA A 117 -1.47 -8.00 -10.31
C ALA A 117 -1.06 -9.47 -10.25
N GLN A 118 0.23 -9.68 -9.98
CA GLN A 118 0.87 -10.98 -9.85
C GLN A 118 1.85 -10.90 -8.68
N PRO A 119 2.34 -12.05 -8.18
CA PRO A 119 3.31 -12.05 -7.11
C PRO A 119 4.50 -11.13 -7.38
N LEU A 120 4.93 -10.39 -6.35
CA LEU A 120 5.98 -9.38 -6.44
C LEU A 120 7.21 -9.85 -5.68
N ALA A 121 8.30 -10.10 -6.39
CA ALA A 121 9.60 -10.28 -5.77
C ALA A 121 10.09 -8.96 -5.15
N VAL A 122 10.52 -9.03 -3.88
CA VAL A 122 11.16 -7.94 -3.14
C VAL A 122 12.59 -8.37 -2.84
N PRO A 123 13.58 -7.91 -3.63
CA PRO A 123 14.99 -8.29 -3.46
C PRO A 123 15.52 -7.99 -2.05
N GLU A 124 16.62 -8.62 -1.67
CA GLU A 124 17.29 -8.33 -0.41
C GLU A 124 17.67 -6.85 -0.30
N LYS A 125 17.60 -6.28 0.92
CA LYS A 125 18.00 -4.89 1.23
C LYS A 125 17.47 -3.84 0.25
N SER A 126 16.28 -4.06 -0.29
CA SER A 126 15.73 -3.23 -1.36
C SER A 126 14.30 -2.81 -1.06
N SER A 127 13.77 -1.94 -1.92
CA SER A 127 12.39 -1.51 -1.90
C SER A 127 11.76 -1.66 -3.27
N VAL A 128 10.51 -2.11 -3.31
CA VAL A 128 9.69 -2.12 -4.53
C VAL A 128 8.47 -1.25 -4.29
N SER A 129 8.32 -0.20 -5.08
CA SER A 129 7.16 0.70 -5.05
C SER A 129 6.27 0.44 -6.26
N LYS A 130 4.97 0.28 -6.02
CA LYS A 130 3.96 0.08 -7.07
C LYS A 130 2.74 0.95 -6.78
N MET A 131 2.16 1.53 -7.83
CA MET A 131 0.79 2.05 -7.76
C MET A 131 -0.15 0.88 -8.02
N ILE A 132 -0.90 0.47 -6.99
CA ILE A 132 -1.74 -0.71 -7.03
C ILE A 132 -3.20 -0.28 -7.21
N ARG A 133 -3.87 -0.86 -8.20
CA ARG A 133 -5.31 -0.69 -8.41
C ARG A 133 -6.09 -1.70 -7.59
N PHE A 134 -7.09 -1.22 -6.88
CA PHE A 134 -8.13 -2.03 -6.23
C PHE A 134 -9.47 -1.69 -6.84
N ASN A 135 -10.31 -2.70 -7.07
CA ASN A 135 -11.62 -2.54 -7.70
C ASN A 135 -12.71 -3.06 -6.78
N TRP A 136 -13.72 -2.22 -6.54
CA TRP A 136 -14.98 -2.65 -5.96
C TRP A 136 -16.04 -2.77 -7.06
N SER A 137 -16.55 -3.99 -7.25
CA SER A 137 -17.61 -4.26 -8.21
C SER A 137 -18.98 -3.84 -7.65
N PRO A 138 -19.87 -3.24 -8.47
CA PRO A 138 -21.20 -2.77 -8.06
C PRO A 138 -22.18 -3.92 -7.91
N TYR A 139 -21.80 -5.11 -8.41
CA TYR A 139 -22.53 -6.35 -8.22
C TYR A 139 -22.24 -6.98 -6.84
N MET A 140 -21.25 -6.46 -6.11
CA MET A 140 -20.97 -6.87 -4.74
C MET A 140 -21.92 -6.13 -3.80
N ASN A 141 -22.58 -6.90 -2.92
CA ASN A 141 -23.34 -6.38 -1.81
C ASN A 141 -22.46 -6.45 -0.53
N PRO A 142 -22.42 -5.39 0.30
CA PRO A 142 -23.10 -4.11 0.11
C PRO A 142 -22.45 -3.22 -0.97
N LYS A 143 -23.24 -2.34 -1.59
CA LYS A 143 -22.68 -1.33 -2.49
C LYS A 143 -21.77 -0.38 -1.71
N LEU A 144 -20.60 -0.07 -2.27
CA LEU A 144 -19.71 0.93 -1.69
C LEU A 144 -20.20 2.32 -2.09
N GLU A 145 -20.80 3.04 -1.14
CA GLU A 145 -21.22 4.43 -1.32
C GLU A 145 -20.16 5.38 -0.75
N VAL A 146 -19.66 6.27 -1.61
CA VAL A 146 -18.77 7.36 -1.22
C VAL A 146 -19.63 8.48 -0.67
N GLN A 147 -19.62 8.67 0.64
CA GLN A 147 -20.32 9.80 1.28
C GLN A 147 -19.36 10.51 2.24
N PRO A 148 -19.63 11.77 2.60
CA PRO A 148 -18.79 12.53 3.51
C PRO A 148 -18.58 11.81 4.84
N GLY A 149 -17.40 11.98 5.44
CA GLY A 149 -17.03 11.43 6.73
C GLY A 149 -15.64 10.81 6.78
N GLN A 150 -15.30 10.33 7.97
CA GLN A 150 -14.02 9.68 8.24
C GLN A 150 -14.05 8.23 7.75
N TYR A 151 -12.98 7.83 7.05
CA TYR A 151 -12.74 6.46 6.60
C TYR A 151 -11.46 5.91 7.22
N GLU A 152 -11.44 4.60 7.37
CA GLU A 152 -10.30 3.79 7.75
C GLU A 152 -9.87 2.93 6.55
N LEU A 153 -8.58 2.96 6.24
CA LEU A 153 -7.96 2.17 5.19
C LEU A 153 -6.92 1.24 5.80
N MET A 154 -7.08 -0.05 5.54
CA MET A 154 -6.16 -1.10 5.95
C MET A 154 -5.63 -1.84 4.73
N ILE A 155 -4.33 -2.10 4.72
CA ILE A 155 -3.67 -2.91 3.72
C ILE A 155 -3.13 -4.16 4.39
N PHE A 156 -3.51 -5.30 3.84
CA PHE A 156 -3.06 -6.61 4.24
C PHE A 156 -2.23 -7.23 3.12
N GLY A 157 -1.09 -7.83 3.47
CA GLY A 157 -0.22 -8.52 2.51
C GLY A 157 0.17 -9.91 2.98
N TRP A 158 0.24 -10.85 2.03
CA TRP A 158 0.66 -12.23 2.24
C TRP A 158 2.01 -12.45 1.58
N THR A 159 2.92 -13.13 2.29
CA THR A 159 4.24 -13.55 1.80
C THR A 159 4.36 -15.08 1.83
N GLU A 160 5.33 -15.66 1.12
CA GLU A 160 5.56 -17.13 1.04
C GLU A 160 5.44 -17.88 2.37
N LYS A 161 5.88 -17.25 3.48
CA LYS A 161 5.91 -17.92 4.78
C LYS A 161 4.51 -18.23 5.32
N VAL A 162 3.47 -17.52 4.88
CA VAL A 162 2.15 -17.47 5.56
C VAL A 162 0.99 -17.84 4.65
N GLU A 163 1.23 -18.09 3.35
CA GLU A 163 0.23 -18.76 2.50
C GLU A 163 -0.14 -20.15 3.05
N LYS A 164 0.76 -20.79 3.81
CA LYS A 164 0.50 -22.06 4.52
C LYS A 164 -0.34 -21.91 5.80
N GLU A 165 -0.40 -20.72 6.39
CA GLU A 165 -1.07 -20.45 7.68
C GLU A 165 -2.39 -19.67 7.50
N GLY A 166 -2.64 -19.10 6.31
CA GLY A 166 -3.91 -18.46 5.94
C GLY A 166 -4.05 -17.00 6.38
N GLU A 167 -3.14 -16.47 7.21
CA GLU A 167 -3.24 -15.12 7.77
C GLU A 167 -2.32 -14.10 7.05
N PRO A 168 -2.71 -12.81 6.96
CA PRO A 168 -1.82 -11.78 6.43
C PRO A 168 -0.69 -11.49 7.41
N ASN A 169 0.54 -11.38 6.92
CA ASN A 169 1.72 -11.13 7.75
C ASN A 169 2.32 -9.74 7.56
N LEU A 170 1.73 -8.97 6.64
CA LEU A 170 2.03 -7.56 6.44
C LEU A 170 0.76 -6.75 6.67
N TYR A 171 0.92 -5.63 7.37
CA TYR A 171 -0.18 -4.76 7.74
C TYR A 171 0.24 -3.30 7.71
N ALA A 172 -0.62 -2.45 7.14
CA ALA A 172 -0.53 -1.01 7.29
C ALA A 172 -1.94 -0.44 7.43
N LYS A 173 -2.10 0.56 8.31
CA LYS A 173 -3.37 1.22 8.58
C LYS A 173 -3.18 2.72 8.50
N THR A 174 -4.15 3.39 7.88
CA THR A 174 -4.26 4.84 7.84
C THR A 174 -5.73 5.23 7.84
N SER A 175 -5.99 6.52 7.91
CA SER A 175 -7.34 7.07 7.88
C SER A 175 -7.38 8.24 6.91
N PHE A 176 -8.56 8.59 6.41
CA PHE A 176 -8.72 9.77 5.58
C PHE A 176 -10.13 10.34 5.72
N LEU A 177 -10.27 11.61 5.39
CA LEU A 177 -11.55 12.32 5.40
C LEU A 177 -12.02 12.49 3.96
N ILE A 178 -13.30 12.21 3.74
CA ILE A 178 -14.03 12.69 2.56
C ILE A 178 -14.88 13.85 3.07
N ASP A 179 -14.59 15.06 2.61
CA ASP A 179 -15.42 16.24 2.88
C ASP A 179 -16.46 16.42 1.76
N GLU A 180 -17.34 17.39 1.93
CA GLU A 180 -18.39 17.71 0.96
C GLU A 180 -17.81 18.06 -0.41
N GLU A 181 -16.67 18.76 -0.47
CA GLU A 181 -16.02 19.12 -1.73
C GLU A 181 -15.56 17.89 -2.51
N ILE A 182 -14.86 16.95 -1.87
CA ILE A 182 -14.45 15.69 -2.50
C ILE A 182 -15.67 14.86 -2.91
N HIS A 183 -16.72 14.85 -2.08
CA HIS A 183 -17.96 14.13 -2.39
C HIS A 183 -18.66 14.72 -3.61
N ASP A 184 -18.86 16.03 -3.65
CA ASP A 184 -19.51 16.74 -4.75
C ASP A 184 -18.74 16.58 -6.05
N GLU A 185 -17.41 16.65 -5.99
CA GLU A 185 -16.54 16.42 -7.14
C GLU A 185 -16.66 14.97 -7.64
N TYR A 186 -16.73 13.99 -6.74
CA TYR A 186 -16.96 12.59 -7.10
C TYR A 186 -18.33 12.39 -7.76
N GLN A 187 -19.39 12.99 -7.21
CA GLN A 187 -20.72 12.95 -7.80
C GLN A 187 -20.78 13.68 -9.14
N ARG A 188 -20.06 14.79 -9.29
CA ARG A 188 -19.92 15.51 -10.57
C ARG A 188 -19.26 14.62 -11.61
N CYS A 189 -18.14 13.97 -11.27
CA CYS A 189 -17.47 13.03 -12.16
C CYS A 189 -18.39 11.89 -12.61
N ILE A 190 -19.24 11.36 -11.72
CA ILE A 190 -20.26 10.36 -12.08
C ILE A 190 -21.30 10.95 -13.04
N ARG A 191 -21.89 12.11 -12.72
CA ARG A 191 -22.97 12.73 -13.51
C ARG A 191 -22.54 13.20 -14.90
N GLU A 192 -21.34 13.78 -14.99
CA GLU A 192 -20.79 14.37 -16.22
C GLU A 192 -20.00 13.36 -17.06
N ASP A 193 -20.05 12.07 -16.67
CA ASP A 193 -19.31 11.00 -17.34
C ASP A 193 -17.79 11.30 -17.43
N LEU A 194 -17.21 11.96 -16.43
CA LEU A 194 -15.76 12.24 -16.38
C LEU A 194 -15.00 11.06 -15.76
N ASN A 195 -13.84 10.73 -16.34
CA ASN A 195 -12.89 9.75 -15.80
C ASN A 195 -11.69 10.45 -15.14
N THR A 196 -11.98 11.47 -14.34
CA THR A 196 -10.95 12.27 -13.65
C THR A 196 -10.63 11.63 -12.30
N PRO A 197 -9.36 11.32 -12.00
CA PRO A 197 -9.00 10.78 -10.70
C PRO A 197 -9.08 11.87 -9.63
N ILE A 198 -9.71 11.54 -8.50
CA ILE A 198 -9.84 12.43 -7.36
C ILE A 198 -8.78 12.05 -6.33
N LEU A 199 -7.92 13.01 -5.99
CA LEU A 199 -6.85 12.85 -5.03
C LEU A 199 -7.38 13.04 -3.60
N ILE A 200 -7.23 12.02 -2.77
CA ILE A 200 -7.60 12.05 -1.36
C ILE A 200 -6.33 11.91 -0.52
N ALA A 201 -6.04 12.91 0.31
CA ALA A 201 -4.93 12.89 1.26
C ALA A 201 -5.19 11.88 2.39
N LEU A 202 -4.15 11.09 2.72
CA LEU A 202 -4.17 10.05 3.76
C LEU A 202 -3.45 10.53 5.02
N GLY A 203 -3.98 10.18 6.20
CA GLY A 203 -3.45 10.58 7.50
C GLY A 203 -3.35 12.11 7.65
N ASP A 204 -2.26 12.57 8.26
CA ASP A 204 -2.02 14.00 8.53
C ASP A 204 -1.47 14.79 7.32
N SER A 205 -1.41 14.16 6.13
CA SER A 205 -0.85 14.79 4.92
C SER A 205 -1.67 15.94 4.35
N ARG A 206 -2.86 16.21 4.92
CA ARG A 206 -3.65 17.42 4.64
C ARG A 206 -2.99 18.70 5.15
N LEU A 207 -2.04 18.60 6.09
CA LEU A 207 -1.36 19.78 6.62
C LEU A 207 -0.48 20.40 5.52
N PRO A 208 -0.68 21.69 5.16
CA PRO A 208 0.16 22.33 4.16
C PRO A 208 1.63 22.30 4.58
N ASN A 209 2.55 22.27 3.61
CA ASN A 209 3.97 22.44 3.90
C ASN A 209 4.18 23.80 4.57
N VAL A 210 4.51 23.79 5.87
CA VAL A 210 4.82 25.01 6.62
C VAL A 210 6.33 25.15 6.73
N SER A 211 6.87 26.31 6.35
CA SER A 211 8.26 26.65 6.67
C SER A 211 8.39 26.88 8.18
N LEU A 212 9.13 26.02 8.87
CA LEU A 212 9.38 26.15 10.29
C LEU A 212 10.73 26.80 10.53
N THR A 213 10.76 27.82 11.40
CA THR A 213 12.03 28.33 11.95
C THR A 213 12.68 27.29 12.85
N ARG A 214 13.98 27.41 13.14
CA ARG A 214 14.69 26.50 14.07
C ARG A 214 14.01 26.39 15.45
N LYS A 215 13.42 27.49 15.94
CA LYS A 215 12.60 27.50 17.17
C LYS A 215 11.27 26.77 16.97
N GLY A 216 10.61 26.96 15.82
CA GLY A 216 9.41 26.23 15.42
C GLY A 216 9.64 24.71 15.36
N VAL A 217 10.75 24.26 14.78
CA VAL A 217 11.12 22.82 14.72
C VAL A 217 11.22 22.22 16.13
N LYS A 218 11.92 22.89 17.06
CA LYS A 218 12.02 22.41 18.45
C LYS A 218 10.66 22.38 19.15
N LYS A 219 9.76 23.33 18.87
CA LYS A 219 8.42 23.36 19.46
C LYS A 219 7.51 22.27 18.89
N THR A 220 7.61 21.98 17.60
CA THR A 220 6.74 21.02 16.91
C THR A 220 7.23 19.59 17.06
N PHE A 221 8.54 19.35 17.06
CA PHE A 221 9.12 18.00 17.01
C PHE A 221 10.16 17.72 18.11
N GLY A 222 10.50 18.71 18.94
CA GLY A 222 11.39 18.50 20.07
C GLY A 222 10.67 17.72 21.17
N LYS A 223 10.81 16.39 21.12
CA LYS A 223 10.87 15.58 22.34
C LYS A 223 12.31 15.55 22.82
#